data_AF-K0EYH4-F1
#
_entry.id   AF-K0EYH4-F1
#
_cell.length_a   1.000
_cell.length_b   1.000
_cell.length_c   1.000
_cell.angle_alpha   90.00
_cell.angle_beta   90.00
_cell.angle_gamma   90.00
#
_symmetry.space_group_name_H-M   'P 1'
#
loop_
_entity.id
_entity.type
_entity.pdbx_description
1 polymer ?
#
loop_
_entity_poly.entity_id
_entity_poly.type
_entity_poly.pdbx_seq_one_letter_code
_entity_poly.pdbx_strand_id
1 'polypeptide(L)'
;MAITDIQAFAHLTAADIETLGQELDSIRRSVEQSRGARDAKYIRRTIAAQRGLEVAGRAVLFGSRNRWAWLTGTALLSVAKIIENMELGHNVSHGQWDWMNDPEIHSSSWEWDMTGPSSQWRRAHNYSHHTYTNVLGKDEDLGFGILRMTRDEPWKPIHLVQPVANLVLAATFEWGIALHDWSIEKELADTPRWEVMSPPNVEFGRKIARQVTKDFLLYPALTGPAFKSTLKANATANLIRNLWAYAVIFCGHFPDGAEKFTIEQLEGETSGEWYLRQMLGSANFKAGPAMAFMSGNLCYQIEHHLFPDLPSNRYPEIAVRVRELCDKYDLPYTTGSLGKQYLLAFRTIHKLALPDRFLKATSDNAPETSSERKFAGITLPSLPSAETAHWLGVDPETGQRRGLRSALREAKVVLKEKAQQEKEMLREAKRALKEKAEHEKVVLREATQALQDRARQEQASLRRKAVREKALWRLRRSR
;
A
#
# COMPACT_ATOMS: atom_id res chain seq x y z
N MET A 1 4.00 -1.57 15.00
CA MET A 1 4.94 -2.25 14.10
C MET A 1 4.09 -2.95 13.04
N ALA A 2 4.69 -3.63 12.07
CA ALA A 2 3.97 -4.60 11.25
C ALA A 2 3.56 -5.81 12.13
N ILE A 3 2.66 -6.65 11.63
CA ILE A 3 2.11 -7.81 12.33
C ILE A 3 3.21 -8.86 12.51
N THR A 4 3.44 -9.29 13.75
CA THR A 4 4.40 -10.37 14.09
C THR A 4 3.71 -11.70 14.39
N ASP A 5 2.43 -11.66 14.77
CA ASP A 5 1.60 -12.83 15.10
C ASP A 5 0.20 -12.64 14.49
N ILE A 6 -0.01 -13.31 13.36
CA ILE A 6 -1.26 -13.22 12.60
C ILE A 6 -2.43 -13.88 13.33
N GLN A 7 -2.19 -14.92 14.14
CA GLN A 7 -3.23 -15.58 14.90
C GLN A 7 -3.80 -14.61 15.95
N ALA A 8 -2.92 -13.96 16.70
CA ALA A 8 -3.29 -12.94 17.67
C ALA A 8 -3.97 -11.73 16.99
N PHE A 9 -3.42 -11.26 15.86
CA PHE A 9 -4.01 -10.16 15.11
C PHE A 9 -5.41 -10.51 14.58
N ALA A 10 -5.59 -11.71 14.04
CA ALA A 10 -6.84 -12.12 13.40
C ALA A 10 -7.97 -12.46 14.38
N HIS A 11 -7.65 -12.65 15.67
CA HIS A 11 -8.57 -13.14 16.69
C HIS A 11 -9.20 -14.50 16.32
N LEU A 12 -8.38 -15.40 15.77
CA LEU A 12 -8.78 -16.76 15.42
C LEU A 12 -8.01 -17.79 16.24
N THR A 13 -8.62 -18.94 16.49
CA THR A 13 -7.90 -20.08 17.07
C THR A 13 -7.06 -20.77 16.00
N ALA A 14 -6.03 -21.50 16.39
CA ALA A 14 -5.26 -22.33 15.43
C ALA A 14 -6.16 -23.31 14.65
N ALA A 15 -7.18 -23.87 15.31
CA ALA A 15 -8.16 -24.75 14.66
C ALA A 15 -9.03 -24.01 13.62
N ASP A 16 -9.42 -22.76 13.90
CA ASP A 16 -10.14 -21.93 12.92
C ASP A 16 -9.28 -21.66 11.68
N ILE A 17 -8.00 -21.32 11.89
CA ILE A 17 -7.05 -21.03 10.80
C ILE A 17 -6.79 -22.27 9.95
N GLU A 18 -6.60 -23.42 10.57
CA GLU A 18 -6.43 -24.69 9.85
C GLU A 18 -7.69 -25.03 9.03
N THR A 19 -8.88 -24.88 9.61
CA THR A 19 -10.14 -25.13 8.89
C THR A 19 -10.33 -24.15 7.73
N LEU A 20 -10.00 -22.87 7.92
CA LEU A 20 -10.01 -21.86 6.85
C LEU A 20 -9.09 -22.26 5.69
N GLY A 21 -7.87 -22.73 6.00
CA GLY A 21 -6.93 -23.23 4.99
C GLY A 21 -7.51 -24.40 4.19
N GLN A 22 -8.12 -25.38 4.87
CA GLN A 22 -8.77 -26.52 4.21
C GLN A 22 -9.94 -26.12 3.30
N GLU A 23 -10.72 -25.10 3.70
CA GLU A 23 -11.81 -24.56 2.89
C GLU A 23 -11.30 -23.78 1.67
N LEU A 24 -10.20 -23.05 1.80
CA LEU A 24 -9.51 -22.40 0.67
C LEU A 24 -8.92 -23.44 -0.30
N ASP A 25 -8.32 -24.52 0.21
CA ASP A 25 -7.86 -25.65 -0.61
C ASP A 25 -9.04 -26.36 -1.32
N SER A 26 -10.23 -26.38 -0.72
CA SER A 26 -11.44 -26.87 -1.37
C SER A 26 -11.89 -25.96 -2.52
N ILE A 27 -11.72 -24.64 -2.39
CA ILE A 27 -11.93 -23.68 -3.49
C ILE A 27 -10.95 -23.96 -4.63
N ARG A 28 -9.65 -24.06 -4.33
CA ARG A 28 -8.61 -24.38 -5.30
C ARG A 28 -8.92 -25.65 -6.08
N ARG A 29 -9.13 -26.77 -5.37
CA ARG A 29 -9.40 -28.07 -5.99
C ARG A 29 -10.63 -28.04 -6.90
N SER A 30 -11.68 -27.34 -6.50
CA SER A 30 -12.90 -27.18 -7.29
C SER A 30 -12.66 -26.46 -8.63
N VAL A 31 -11.76 -25.47 -8.66
CA VAL A 31 -11.38 -24.77 -9.90
C VAL A 31 -10.45 -25.65 -10.74
N GLU A 32 -9.45 -26.28 -10.12
CA GLU A 32 -8.53 -27.19 -10.81
C GLU A 32 -9.23 -28.38 -11.47
N GLN A 33 -10.29 -28.90 -10.85
CA GLN A 33 -11.10 -30.00 -11.39
C GLN A 33 -12.07 -29.54 -12.50
N SER A 34 -12.49 -28.28 -12.50
CA SER A 34 -13.48 -27.75 -13.43
C SER A 34 -12.89 -26.95 -14.59
N ARG A 35 -11.58 -26.67 -14.58
CA ARG A 35 -10.88 -26.01 -15.69
C ARG A 35 -10.97 -26.86 -16.95
N GLY A 36 -11.18 -26.19 -18.09
CA GLY A 36 -11.30 -26.92 -19.36
C GLY A 36 -11.56 -26.02 -20.56
N ALA A 37 -12.36 -26.51 -21.51
CA ALA A 37 -12.56 -25.86 -22.80
C ALA A 37 -13.06 -24.40 -22.71
N ARG A 38 -13.83 -24.05 -21.66
CA ARG A 38 -14.28 -22.67 -21.42
C ARG A 38 -13.10 -21.73 -21.18
N ASP A 39 -12.14 -22.15 -20.36
CA ASP A 39 -10.97 -21.38 -19.94
C ASP A 39 -9.96 -21.29 -21.10
N ALA A 40 -9.70 -22.42 -21.76
CA ALA A 40 -8.85 -22.44 -22.96
C ALA A 40 -9.40 -21.54 -24.08
N LYS A 41 -10.73 -21.49 -24.24
CA LYS A 41 -11.40 -20.59 -25.21
C LYS A 41 -11.30 -19.12 -24.80
N TYR A 42 -11.34 -18.82 -23.50
CA TYR A 42 -11.14 -17.47 -22.99
C TYR A 42 -9.76 -16.95 -23.35
N ILE A 43 -8.69 -17.64 -22.94
CA ILE A 43 -7.32 -17.16 -23.13
C ILE A 43 -6.97 -17.03 -24.62
N ARG A 44 -7.37 -17.99 -25.47
CA ARG A 44 -7.16 -17.91 -26.92
C ARG A 44 -7.88 -16.73 -27.57
N ARG A 45 -9.09 -16.40 -27.10
CA ARG A 45 -9.82 -15.21 -27.58
C ARG A 45 -9.16 -13.92 -27.12
N THR A 46 -8.68 -13.86 -25.88
CA THR A 46 -7.93 -12.72 -25.35
C THR A 46 -6.68 -12.46 -26.19
N ILE A 47 -5.90 -13.50 -26.49
CA ILE A 47 -4.71 -13.42 -27.35
C ILE A 47 -5.09 -12.91 -28.75
N ALA A 48 -6.12 -13.50 -29.37
CA ALA A 48 -6.56 -13.08 -30.70
C ALA A 48 -7.04 -11.61 -30.73
N ALA A 49 -7.77 -11.18 -29.71
CA ALA A 49 -8.23 -9.80 -29.58
C ALA A 49 -7.06 -8.83 -29.37
N GLN A 50 -6.12 -9.16 -28.47
CA GLN A 50 -4.91 -8.37 -28.22
C GLN A 50 -4.08 -8.20 -29.50
N ARG A 51 -3.79 -9.30 -30.21
CA ARG A 51 -3.03 -9.28 -31.46
C ARG A 51 -3.75 -8.53 -32.56
N GLY A 52 -5.07 -8.66 -32.65
CA GLY A 52 -5.91 -7.88 -33.57
C GLY A 52 -5.81 -6.38 -33.31
N LEU A 53 -5.89 -5.95 -32.05
CA LEU A 53 -5.73 -4.55 -31.65
C LEU A 53 -4.32 -4.02 -31.94
N GLU A 54 -3.29 -4.81 -31.65
CA GLU A 54 -1.89 -4.49 -31.92
C GLU A 54 -1.66 -4.24 -33.42
N VAL A 55 -2.09 -5.18 -34.27
CA VAL A 55 -1.93 -5.09 -35.74
C VAL A 55 -2.77 -3.95 -36.30
N ALA A 56 -4.03 -3.80 -35.88
CA ALA A 56 -4.90 -2.72 -36.34
C ALA A 56 -4.35 -1.34 -35.92
N GLY A 57 -3.90 -1.20 -34.68
CA GLY A 57 -3.27 0.03 -34.19
C GLY A 57 -2.06 0.41 -35.02
N ARG A 58 -1.17 -0.55 -35.28
CA ARG A 58 0.03 -0.35 -36.11
C ARG A 58 -0.31 0.00 -37.57
N ALA A 59 -1.31 -0.64 -38.17
CA ALA A 59 -1.78 -0.34 -39.52
C ALA A 59 -2.35 1.09 -39.63
N VAL A 60 -3.17 1.49 -38.66
CA VAL A 60 -3.73 2.85 -38.61
C VAL A 60 -2.63 3.91 -38.47
N LEU A 61 -1.52 3.59 -37.79
CA LEU A 61 -0.41 4.52 -37.58
C LEU A 61 0.37 4.87 -38.87
N PHE A 62 0.22 4.14 -39.97
CA PHE A 62 0.72 4.60 -41.28
C PHE A 62 0.08 5.93 -41.71
N GLY A 63 -1.17 6.17 -41.29
CA GLY A 63 -1.89 7.42 -41.52
C GLY A 63 -1.70 8.47 -40.42
N SER A 64 -0.83 8.26 -39.44
CA SER A 64 -0.77 9.04 -38.18
C SER A 64 -0.32 10.50 -38.31
N ARG A 65 -0.03 10.99 -39.52
CA ARG A 65 0.08 12.44 -39.76
C ARG A 65 -1.28 13.13 -39.62
N ASN A 66 -2.37 12.38 -39.86
CA ASN A 66 -3.72 12.81 -39.50
C ASN A 66 -3.93 12.59 -38.00
N ARG A 67 -4.36 13.63 -37.29
CA ARG A 67 -4.61 13.60 -35.84
C ARG A 67 -5.58 12.50 -35.40
N TRP A 68 -6.60 12.17 -36.19
CA TRP A 68 -7.58 11.15 -35.85
C TRP A 68 -7.00 9.75 -36.02
N ALA A 69 -6.24 9.51 -37.10
CA ALA A 69 -5.51 8.26 -37.26
C ALA A 69 -4.46 8.08 -36.15
N TRP A 70 -3.75 9.15 -35.76
CA TRP A 70 -2.84 9.10 -34.62
C TRP A 70 -3.56 8.73 -33.31
N LEU A 71 -4.68 9.40 -33.00
CA LEU A 71 -5.46 9.11 -31.79
C LEU A 71 -5.99 7.68 -31.78
N THR A 72 -6.61 7.23 -32.88
CA THR A 72 -7.15 5.87 -33.00
C THR A 72 -6.05 4.82 -32.93
N GLY A 73 -4.96 4.97 -33.68
CA GLY A 73 -3.84 4.03 -33.67
C GLY A 73 -3.16 3.95 -32.30
N THR A 74 -2.97 5.10 -31.64
CA THR A 74 -2.41 5.17 -30.28
C THR A 74 -3.35 4.51 -29.26
N ALA A 75 -4.66 4.76 -29.35
CA ALA A 75 -5.63 4.16 -28.44
C ALA A 75 -5.68 2.62 -28.57
N LEU A 76 -5.74 2.11 -29.81
CA LEU A 76 -5.71 0.67 -30.08
C LEU A 76 -4.43 0.03 -29.53
N LEU A 77 -3.28 0.64 -29.78
CA LEU A 77 -1.98 0.17 -29.30
C LEU A 77 -1.89 0.22 -27.76
N SER A 78 -2.45 1.25 -27.13
CA SER A 78 -2.47 1.38 -25.66
C SER A 78 -3.29 0.26 -25.03
N VAL A 79 -4.47 -0.03 -25.59
CA VAL A 79 -5.32 -1.14 -25.12
C VAL A 79 -4.63 -2.49 -25.35
N ALA A 80 -4.02 -2.70 -26.52
CA ALA A 80 -3.28 -3.92 -26.82
C ALA A 80 -2.13 -4.16 -25.83
N LYS A 81 -1.36 -3.11 -25.49
CA LYS A 81 -0.27 -3.16 -24.50
C LYS A 81 -0.78 -3.41 -23.09
N ILE A 82 -1.91 -2.83 -22.70
CA ILE A 82 -2.52 -3.10 -21.39
C ILE A 82 -2.97 -4.55 -21.29
N ILE A 83 -3.67 -5.08 -22.31
CA ILE A 83 -4.12 -6.49 -22.30
C ILE A 83 -2.91 -7.43 -22.28
N GLU A 84 -1.90 -7.15 -23.11
CA GLU A 84 -0.65 -7.92 -23.14
C GLU A 84 0.05 -7.94 -21.79
N ASN A 85 0.12 -6.80 -21.10
CA ASN A 85 0.79 -6.72 -19.81
C ASN A 85 -0.01 -7.39 -18.70
N MET A 86 -1.29 -7.04 -18.55
CA MET A 86 -2.09 -7.36 -17.37
C MET A 86 -2.80 -8.71 -17.49
N GLU A 87 -3.49 -8.97 -18.60
CA GLU A 87 -4.33 -10.16 -18.74
C GLU A 87 -3.58 -11.34 -19.37
N LEU A 88 -2.53 -11.08 -20.15
CA LEU A 88 -1.71 -12.10 -20.79
C LEU A 88 -0.40 -12.33 -20.05
N GLY A 89 0.61 -11.48 -20.25
CA GLY A 89 1.97 -11.66 -19.75
C GLY A 89 2.03 -11.98 -18.26
N HIS A 90 1.42 -11.15 -17.42
CA HIS A 90 1.33 -11.38 -15.97
C HIS A 90 0.68 -12.74 -15.63
N ASN A 91 -0.53 -13.00 -16.12
CA ASN A 91 -1.29 -14.20 -15.79
C ASN A 91 -0.69 -15.49 -16.37
N VAL A 92 -0.14 -15.44 -17.58
CA VAL A 92 0.56 -16.58 -18.19
C VAL A 92 1.85 -16.87 -17.44
N SER A 93 2.62 -15.84 -17.06
CA SER A 93 3.85 -16.02 -16.29
C SER A 93 3.61 -16.55 -14.87
N HIS A 94 2.41 -16.39 -14.31
CA HIS A 94 1.96 -17.07 -13.08
C HIS A 94 1.65 -18.57 -13.24
N GLY A 95 1.66 -19.11 -14.47
CA GLY A 95 1.36 -20.52 -14.72
C GLY A 95 -0.12 -20.86 -14.78
N GLN A 96 -1.00 -19.85 -14.85
CA GLN A 96 -2.46 -20.03 -14.85
C GLN A 96 -3.01 -20.89 -15.98
N TRP A 97 -2.23 -21.05 -17.05
CA TRP A 97 -2.60 -21.78 -18.26
C TRP A 97 -1.73 -23.01 -18.53
N ASP A 98 -0.73 -23.30 -17.69
CA ASP A 98 0.25 -24.36 -17.92
C ASP A 98 -0.40 -25.75 -18.02
N TRP A 99 -1.53 -25.94 -17.34
CA TRP A 99 -2.35 -27.16 -17.43
C TRP A 99 -2.88 -27.46 -18.84
N MET A 100 -2.91 -26.47 -19.74
CA MET A 100 -3.28 -26.68 -21.14
C MET A 100 -2.17 -27.41 -21.92
N ASN A 101 -0.94 -27.45 -21.41
CA ASN A 101 0.24 -27.95 -22.11
C ASN A 101 0.40 -27.35 -23.52
N ASP A 102 -0.03 -26.09 -23.69
CA ASP A 102 0.05 -25.37 -24.95
C ASP A 102 1.48 -24.80 -25.07
N PRO A 103 2.24 -25.09 -26.15
CA PRO A 103 3.64 -24.70 -26.24
C PRO A 103 3.83 -23.18 -26.32
N GLU A 104 2.81 -22.43 -26.75
CA GLU A 104 2.83 -20.97 -26.81
C GLU A 104 2.28 -20.37 -25.51
N ILE A 105 1.16 -20.89 -25.00
CA ILE A 105 0.48 -20.35 -23.82
C ILE A 105 0.97 -21.09 -22.56
N HIS A 106 2.22 -20.82 -22.18
CA HIS A 106 2.86 -21.44 -21.03
C HIS A 106 3.80 -20.45 -20.33
N SER A 107 3.88 -20.53 -19.00
CA SER A 107 4.69 -19.63 -18.17
C SER A 107 6.17 -19.60 -18.57
N SER A 108 6.68 -20.73 -19.07
CA SER A 108 8.08 -20.91 -19.50
C SER A 108 8.40 -20.37 -20.89
N SER A 109 7.41 -20.23 -21.78
CA SER A 109 7.62 -19.86 -23.19
C SER A 109 7.01 -18.50 -23.55
N TRP A 110 5.99 -18.02 -22.82
CA TRP A 110 5.38 -16.73 -23.07
C TRP A 110 6.37 -15.60 -22.79
N GLU A 111 6.53 -14.72 -23.76
CA GLU A 111 7.45 -13.60 -23.67
C GLU A 111 6.74 -12.29 -23.98
N TRP A 112 6.47 -11.54 -22.93
CA TRP A 112 5.58 -10.40 -22.93
C TRP A 112 6.17 -9.12 -23.55
N ASP A 113 5.30 -8.14 -23.84
CA ASP A 113 5.68 -6.81 -24.31
C ASP A 113 6.12 -5.85 -23.19
N MET A 114 7.20 -6.20 -22.50
CA MET A 114 7.88 -5.37 -21.49
C MET A 114 9.39 -5.37 -21.69
N THR A 115 10.09 -4.42 -21.08
CA THR A 115 11.56 -4.29 -21.11
C THR A 115 12.31 -5.35 -20.30
N GLY A 116 11.67 -5.93 -19.29
CA GLY A 116 12.19 -7.04 -18.49
C GLY A 116 11.88 -8.41 -19.13
N PRO A 117 12.80 -9.39 -19.09
CA PRO A 117 12.50 -10.76 -19.52
C PRO A 117 11.40 -11.37 -18.65
N SER A 118 10.42 -12.05 -19.26
CA SER A 118 9.36 -12.74 -18.49
C SER A 118 9.91 -13.80 -17.53
N SER A 119 11.06 -14.39 -17.87
CA SER A 119 11.78 -15.37 -17.07
C SER A 119 12.29 -14.80 -15.74
N GLN A 120 12.86 -13.59 -15.76
CA GLN A 120 13.38 -12.89 -14.58
C GLN A 120 12.23 -12.44 -13.70
N TRP A 121 11.20 -11.82 -14.31
CA TRP A 121 9.99 -11.45 -13.58
C TRP A 121 9.33 -12.66 -12.91
N ARG A 122 9.14 -13.77 -13.63
CA ARG A 122 8.54 -14.99 -13.09
C ARG A 122 9.32 -15.53 -11.89
N ARG A 123 10.66 -15.52 -11.95
CA ARG A 123 11.50 -16.00 -10.83
C ARG A 123 11.46 -15.04 -9.64
N ALA A 124 11.61 -13.74 -9.90
CA ALA A 124 11.57 -12.73 -8.87
C ALA A 124 10.18 -12.69 -8.23
N HIS A 125 9.17 -12.27 -8.97
CA HIS A 125 7.83 -12.00 -8.47
C HIS A 125 7.12 -13.23 -7.87
N ASN A 126 7.15 -14.41 -8.51
CA ASN A 126 6.45 -15.57 -7.95
C ASN A 126 7.09 -16.03 -6.62
N TYR A 127 8.41 -15.85 -6.47
CA TYR A 127 9.11 -16.22 -5.25
C TYR A 127 9.08 -15.10 -4.21
N SER A 128 9.67 -13.93 -4.50
CA SER A 128 9.81 -12.82 -3.56
C SER A 128 8.45 -12.25 -3.14
N HIS A 129 7.53 -12.08 -4.08
CA HIS A 129 6.26 -11.46 -3.81
C HIS A 129 5.20 -12.47 -3.39
N HIS A 130 4.81 -13.41 -4.25
CA HIS A 130 3.68 -14.29 -3.94
C HIS A 130 3.92 -15.26 -2.78
N THR A 131 5.17 -15.62 -2.49
CA THR A 131 5.46 -16.42 -1.29
C THR A 131 5.39 -15.55 -0.04
N TYR A 132 5.91 -14.33 -0.08
CA TYR A 132 6.14 -13.47 1.08
C TYR A 132 5.35 -12.16 1.08
N THR A 133 4.21 -12.10 0.39
CA THR A 133 3.37 -10.90 0.24
C THR A 133 3.33 -10.00 1.46
N ASN A 134 3.75 -8.74 1.28
CA ASN A 134 3.82 -7.67 2.27
C ASN A 134 4.65 -7.99 3.54
N VAL A 135 5.55 -8.98 3.48
CA VAL A 135 6.51 -9.26 4.56
C VAL A 135 7.71 -8.32 4.40
N LEU A 136 7.88 -7.43 5.36
CA LEU A 136 8.97 -6.47 5.38
C LEU A 136 10.33 -7.17 5.38
N GLY A 137 11.18 -6.82 4.40
CA GLY A 137 12.52 -7.41 4.25
C GLY A 137 12.54 -8.77 3.56
N LYS A 138 11.40 -9.22 3.00
CA LYS A 138 11.30 -10.42 2.13
C LYS A 138 10.58 -10.11 0.83
N ASP A 139 9.46 -9.38 0.91
CA ASP A 139 8.75 -8.89 -0.26
C ASP A 139 9.43 -7.64 -0.80
N GLU A 140 10.24 -7.84 -1.83
CA GLU A 140 10.97 -6.78 -2.52
C GLU A 140 10.03 -5.85 -3.33
N ASP A 141 8.80 -6.30 -3.65
CA ASP A 141 7.78 -5.47 -4.29
C ASP A 141 7.17 -4.45 -3.30
N LEU A 142 7.41 -4.60 -1.99
CA LEU A 142 7.02 -3.62 -0.98
C LEU A 142 7.77 -2.29 -1.22
N GLY A 143 7.13 -1.39 -1.95
CA GLY A 143 7.72 -0.11 -2.31
C GLY A 143 8.80 -0.16 -3.40
N PHE A 144 9.05 -1.33 -4.00
CA PHE A 144 10.02 -1.53 -5.09
C PHE A 144 11.45 -1.05 -4.75
N GLY A 145 11.83 -1.07 -3.46
CA GLY A 145 13.10 -0.56 -2.95
C GLY A 145 13.32 0.96 -3.08
N ILE A 146 12.35 1.71 -3.63
CA ILE A 146 12.44 3.16 -3.87
C ILE A 146 11.51 3.92 -2.92
N LEU A 147 10.35 3.35 -2.61
CA LEU A 147 9.30 3.97 -1.83
C LEU A 147 9.21 3.33 -0.45
N ARG A 148 9.25 4.15 0.58
CA ARG A 148 8.82 3.82 1.92
C ARG A 148 7.30 3.71 1.97
N MET A 149 6.80 2.48 2.03
CA MET A 149 5.37 2.16 2.05
C MET A 149 4.84 1.81 3.45
N THR A 150 5.74 1.54 4.39
CA THR A 150 5.43 1.42 5.81
C THR A 150 6.40 2.25 6.65
N ARG A 151 5.95 2.68 7.82
CA ARG A 151 6.81 3.32 8.81
C ARG A 151 7.70 2.34 9.59
N ASP A 152 7.45 1.05 9.42
CA ASP A 152 8.30 -0.01 9.96
C ASP A 152 9.68 -0.03 9.26
N GLU A 153 9.75 0.53 8.05
CA GLU A 153 11.02 0.92 7.44
C GLU A 153 11.52 2.24 8.06
N PRO A 154 12.80 2.32 8.45
CA PRO A 154 13.36 3.53 9.03
C PRO A 154 13.36 4.67 8.01
N TRP A 155 12.93 5.85 8.43
CA TRP A 155 12.98 7.03 7.57
C TRP A 155 14.43 7.42 7.25
N LYS A 156 14.71 7.74 5.99
CA LYS A 156 15.98 8.25 5.48
C LYS A 156 15.73 9.57 4.74
N PRO A 157 16.70 10.51 4.69
CA PRO A 157 16.53 11.79 3.98
C PRO A 157 16.11 11.67 2.51
N ILE A 158 16.50 10.58 1.82
CA ILE A 158 16.08 10.31 0.44
C ILE A 158 14.55 10.17 0.29
N HIS A 159 13.82 9.78 1.34
CA HIS A 159 12.37 9.68 1.27
C HIS A 159 11.68 11.05 1.10
N LEU A 160 12.36 12.18 1.30
CA LEU A 160 11.78 13.50 0.97
C LEU A 160 11.42 13.63 -0.51
N VAL A 161 12.17 12.98 -1.40
CA VAL A 161 11.91 13.02 -2.85
C VAL A 161 10.93 11.95 -3.31
N GLN A 162 10.45 11.10 -2.41
CA GLN A 162 9.54 10.00 -2.69
C GLN A 162 8.31 10.39 -3.53
N PRO A 163 7.61 11.52 -3.29
CA PRO A 163 6.49 11.94 -4.15
C PRO A 163 6.88 12.09 -5.62
N VAL A 164 8.06 12.65 -5.89
CA VAL A 164 8.61 12.82 -7.25
C VAL A 164 9.10 11.48 -7.79
N ALA A 165 9.82 10.70 -6.98
CA ALA A 165 10.27 9.37 -7.35
C ALA A 165 9.09 8.46 -7.75
N ASN A 166 7.97 8.56 -7.03
CA ASN A 166 6.73 7.85 -7.35
C ASN A 166 6.13 8.27 -8.69
N LEU A 167 6.15 9.57 -9.05
CA LEU A 167 5.68 10.02 -10.37
C LEU A 167 6.57 9.50 -11.50
N VAL A 168 7.89 9.47 -11.28
CA VAL A 168 8.84 8.88 -12.22
C VAL A 168 8.55 7.38 -12.37
N LEU A 169 8.46 6.66 -11.25
CA LEU A 169 8.12 5.23 -11.24
C LEU A 169 6.81 4.95 -11.98
N ALA A 170 5.75 5.73 -11.73
CA ALA A 170 4.47 5.57 -12.42
C ALA A 170 4.59 5.77 -13.94
N ALA A 171 5.36 6.76 -14.39
CA ALA A 171 5.56 7.03 -15.81
C ALA A 171 6.46 5.99 -16.49
N THR A 172 7.41 5.41 -15.76
CA THR A 172 8.40 4.43 -16.24
C THR A 172 8.22 3.06 -15.61
N PHE A 173 6.98 2.67 -15.31
CA PHE A 173 6.70 1.51 -14.45
C PHE A 173 7.27 0.19 -14.99
N GLU A 174 7.23 -0.04 -16.31
CA GLU A 174 7.87 -1.21 -16.92
C GLU A 174 9.39 -1.28 -16.65
N TRP A 175 10.06 -0.13 -16.57
CA TRP A 175 11.49 -0.05 -16.32
C TRP A 175 11.79 -0.24 -14.84
N GLY A 176 10.90 0.26 -13.97
CA GLY A 176 10.93 0.00 -12.54
C GLY A 176 10.91 -1.50 -12.25
N ILE A 177 9.89 -2.20 -12.79
CA ILE A 177 9.78 -3.66 -12.71
C ILE A 177 11.03 -4.34 -13.28
N ALA A 178 11.42 -3.98 -14.51
CA ALA A 178 12.52 -4.66 -15.18
C ALA A 178 13.87 -4.51 -14.47
N LEU A 179 14.17 -3.34 -13.90
CA LEU A 179 15.39 -3.10 -13.12
C LEU A 179 15.33 -3.82 -11.76
N HIS A 180 14.14 -3.90 -11.18
CA HIS A 180 13.88 -4.60 -9.92
C HIS A 180 14.14 -6.11 -10.07
N ASP A 181 13.47 -6.74 -11.03
CA ASP A 181 13.62 -8.17 -11.33
C ASP A 181 15.06 -8.52 -11.71
N TRP A 182 15.71 -7.67 -12.51
CA TRP A 182 17.10 -7.82 -12.89
C TRP A 182 18.05 -7.77 -11.69
N SER A 183 17.77 -6.89 -10.71
CA SER A 183 18.57 -6.81 -9.48
C SER A 183 18.45 -8.10 -8.66
N ILE A 184 17.23 -8.60 -8.48
CA ILE A 184 16.97 -9.86 -7.76
C ILE A 184 17.63 -11.03 -8.47
N GLU A 185 17.51 -11.10 -9.79
CA GLU A 185 18.13 -12.17 -10.59
C GLU A 185 19.65 -12.21 -10.41
N LYS A 186 20.30 -11.04 -10.37
CA LYS A 186 21.75 -10.97 -10.13
C LYS A 186 22.13 -11.41 -8.72
N GLU A 187 21.29 -11.11 -7.73
CA GLU A 187 21.51 -11.54 -6.36
C GLU A 187 21.37 -13.06 -6.23
N LEU A 188 20.31 -13.64 -6.78
CA LEU A 188 20.09 -15.09 -6.82
C LEU A 188 21.21 -15.84 -7.56
N ALA A 189 21.81 -15.21 -8.56
CA ALA A 189 22.91 -15.76 -9.34
C ALA A 189 24.31 -15.40 -8.80
N ASP A 190 24.41 -14.78 -7.62
CA ASP A 190 25.66 -14.31 -7.01
C ASP A 190 26.55 -13.50 -7.99
N THR A 191 25.93 -12.78 -8.91
CA THR A 191 26.60 -12.13 -10.03
C THR A 191 27.25 -10.82 -9.57
N PRO A 192 28.58 -10.68 -9.65
CA PRO A 192 29.25 -9.45 -9.26
C PRO A 192 28.82 -8.25 -10.10
N ARG A 193 28.84 -7.05 -9.49
CA ARG A 193 28.36 -5.82 -10.16
C ARG A 193 29.13 -5.45 -11.42
N TRP A 194 30.40 -5.85 -11.52
CA TRP A 194 31.29 -5.55 -12.66
C TRP A 194 31.18 -6.54 -13.83
N GLU A 195 30.53 -7.70 -13.66
CA GLU A 195 30.44 -8.72 -14.71
C GLU A 195 29.33 -8.41 -15.73
N VAL A 196 29.60 -7.53 -16.68
CA VAL A 196 28.60 -7.10 -17.68
C VAL A 196 28.12 -8.23 -18.60
N MET A 197 28.94 -9.26 -18.85
CA MET A 197 28.62 -10.36 -19.77
C MET A 197 28.03 -11.60 -19.08
N SER A 198 27.62 -11.49 -17.81
CA SER A 198 26.96 -12.59 -17.11
C SER A 198 25.59 -12.92 -17.71
N PRO A 199 25.07 -14.16 -17.52
CA PRO A 199 23.78 -14.56 -18.09
C PRO A 199 22.61 -13.62 -17.75
N PRO A 200 22.41 -13.17 -16.49
CA PRO A 200 21.35 -12.21 -16.16
C PRO A 200 21.45 -10.88 -16.93
N ASN A 201 22.67 -10.34 -17.05
CA ASN A 201 22.92 -9.07 -17.75
C ASN A 201 22.73 -9.19 -19.25
N VAL A 202 23.17 -10.29 -19.86
CA VAL A 202 23.03 -10.55 -21.29
C VAL A 202 21.56 -10.77 -21.67
N GLU A 203 20.81 -11.53 -20.87
CA GLU A 203 19.38 -11.74 -21.07
C GLU A 203 18.61 -10.42 -20.98
N PHE A 204 18.85 -9.64 -19.93
CA PHE A 204 18.21 -8.34 -19.72
C PHE A 204 18.57 -7.34 -20.84
N GLY A 205 19.85 -7.19 -21.17
CA GLY A 205 20.32 -6.30 -22.23
C GLY A 205 19.75 -6.69 -23.60
N ARG A 206 19.64 -7.99 -23.90
CA ARG A 206 19.02 -8.47 -25.14
C ARG A 206 17.53 -8.15 -25.19
N LYS A 207 16.82 -8.26 -24.06
CA LYS A 207 15.40 -7.88 -23.97
C LYS A 207 15.19 -6.40 -24.19
N ILE A 208 15.96 -5.54 -23.52
CA ILE A 208 15.94 -4.08 -23.73
C ILE A 208 16.17 -3.76 -25.21
N ALA A 209 17.24 -4.30 -25.81
CA ALA A 209 17.59 -4.03 -27.19
C ALA A 209 16.44 -4.39 -28.14
N ARG A 210 15.81 -5.56 -27.94
CA ARG A 210 14.65 -5.98 -28.75
C ARG A 210 13.48 -5.04 -28.61
N GLN A 211 13.07 -4.70 -27.39
CA GLN A 211 11.88 -3.86 -27.17
C GLN A 211 12.09 -2.42 -27.63
N VAL A 212 13.21 -1.82 -27.27
CA VAL A 212 13.54 -0.44 -27.66
C VAL A 212 13.66 -0.34 -29.18
N THR A 213 14.34 -1.29 -29.81
CA THR A 213 14.45 -1.33 -31.27
C THR A 213 13.08 -1.51 -31.92
N LYS A 214 12.25 -2.41 -31.42
CA LYS A 214 10.89 -2.65 -31.93
C LYS A 214 10.04 -1.37 -31.87
N ASP A 215 9.87 -0.79 -30.68
CA ASP A 215 8.92 0.30 -30.47
C ASP A 215 9.44 1.67 -30.89
N PHE A 216 10.75 1.93 -30.82
CA PHE A 216 11.29 3.27 -31.11
C PHE A 216 12.09 3.37 -32.40
N LEU A 217 12.39 2.25 -33.08
CA LEU A 217 13.10 2.25 -34.36
C LEU A 217 12.31 1.56 -35.46
N LEU A 218 12.01 0.26 -35.34
CA LEU A 218 11.43 -0.55 -36.41
C LEU A 218 10.03 -0.07 -36.81
N TYR A 219 9.09 -0.02 -35.88
CA TYR A 219 7.72 0.41 -36.21
C TYR A 219 7.65 1.87 -36.68
N PRO A 220 8.34 2.83 -36.05
CA PRO A 220 8.46 4.18 -36.61
C PRO A 220 9.04 4.20 -38.02
N ALA A 221 10.12 3.46 -38.29
CA ALA A 221 10.76 3.36 -39.61
C ALA A 221 9.82 2.81 -40.69
N LEU A 222 9.04 1.77 -40.35
CA LEU A 222 8.06 1.18 -41.27
C LEU A 222 6.99 2.18 -41.73
N THR A 223 6.66 3.18 -40.91
CA THR A 223 5.69 4.22 -41.28
C THR A 223 6.27 5.37 -42.11
N GLY A 224 7.56 5.33 -42.44
CA GLY A 224 8.23 6.26 -43.36
C GLY A 224 7.98 7.74 -43.02
N PRO A 225 7.22 8.51 -43.84
CA PRO A 225 6.94 9.93 -43.58
C PRO A 225 6.23 10.23 -42.26
N ALA A 226 5.63 9.21 -41.63
CA ALA A 226 4.99 9.30 -40.32
C ALA A 226 5.89 8.92 -39.14
N PHE A 227 7.19 8.64 -39.36
CA PHE A 227 8.16 8.21 -38.34
C PHE A 227 8.01 8.91 -36.99
N LYS A 228 8.11 10.25 -36.97
CA LYS A 228 8.05 11.03 -35.73
C LYS A 228 6.68 10.95 -35.04
N SER A 229 5.62 10.77 -35.81
CA SER A 229 4.24 10.65 -35.29
C SER A 229 4.04 9.27 -34.65
N THR A 230 4.47 8.21 -35.33
CA THR A 230 4.47 6.83 -34.82
C THR A 230 5.37 6.66 -33.60
N LEU A 231 6.55 7.27 -33.60
CA LEU A 231 7.44 7.29 -32.43
C LEU A 231 6.72 7.86 -31.19
N LYS A 232 6.01 8.98 -31.35
CA LYS A 232 5.20 9.59 -30.28
C LYS A 232 4.03 8.71 -29.87
N ALA A 233 3.37 8.04 -30.82
CA ALA A 233 2.28 7.10 -30.53
C ALA A 233 2.77 5.93 -29.67
N ASN A 234 3.90 5.32 -30.03
CA ASN A 234 4.48 4.21 -29.29
C ASN A 234 4.93 4.64 -27.89
N ALA A 235 5.57 5.81 -27.76
CA ALA A 235 5.92 6.38 -26.45
C ALA A 235 4.68 6.64 -25.59
N THR A 236 3.61 7.16 -26.18
CA THR A 236 2.34 7.45 -25.50
C THR A 236 1.65 6.17 -25.05
N ALA A 237 1.61 5.14 -25.89
CA ALA A 237 1.00 3.85 -25.55
C ALA A 237 1.77 3.14 -24.41
N ASN A 238 3.11 3.21 -24.43
CA ASN A 238 3.93 2.72 -23.32
C ASN A 238 3.66 3.49 -22.01
N LEU A 239 3.60 4.83 -22.07
CA LEU A 239 3.25 5.66 -20.93
C LEU A 239 1.86 5.32 -20.36
N ILE A 240 0.85 5.17 -21.22
CA ILE A 240 -0.52 4.83 -20.80
C ILE A 240 -0.54 3.45 -20.11
N ARG A 241 0.11 2.44 -20.71
CA ARG A 241 0.25 1.12 -20.08
C ARG A 241 0.96 1.21 -18.74
N ASN A 242 2.05 1.98 -18.63
CA ASN A 242 2.80 2.14 -17.37
C ASN A 242 1.93 2.76 -16.27
N LEU A 243 1.25 3.87 -16.56
CA LEU A 243 0.37 4.54 -15.60
C LEU A 243 -0.79 3.65 -15.17
N TRP A 244 -1.35 2.88 -16.10
CA TRP A 244 -2.42 1.93 -15.81
C TRP A 244 -1.95 0.78 -14.93
N ALA A 245 -0.84 0.12 -15.29
CA ALA A 245 -0.29 -0.99 -14.56
C ALA A 245 0.12 -0.60 -13.13
N TYR A 246 0.83 0.53 -13.01
CA TYR A 246 1.16 1.16 -11.74
C TYR A 246 -0.09 1.38 -10.87
N ALA A 247 -1.14 1.99 -11.42
CA ALA A 247 -2.34 2.30 -10.66
C ALA A 247 -3.05 1.04 -10.16
N VAL A 248 -3.18 0.02 -11.00
CA VAL A 248 -3.81 -1.26 -10.64
C VAL A 248 -3.01 -1.96 -9.53
N ILE A 249 -1.70 -2.14 -9.71
CA ILE A 249 -0.83 -2.85 -8.77
C ILE A 249 -0.79 -2.13 -7.42
N PHE A 250 -0.62 -0.81 -7.40
CA PHE A 250 -0.59 -0.06 -6.13
C PHE A 250 -1.90 -0.15 -5.34
N CYS A 251 -3.04 -0.25 -6.03
CA CYS A 251 -4.33 -0.46 -5.39
C CYS A 251 -4.48 -1.86 -4.77
N GLY A 252 -3.69 -2.83 -5.24
CA GLY A 252 -3.66 -4.21 -4.74
C GLY A 252 -2.91 -4.38 -3.42
N HIS A 253 -1.80 -3.66 -3.24
CA HIS A 253 -0.83 -3.94 -2.16
C HIS A 253 -0.75 -2.87 -1.06
N PHE A 254 -1.08 -1.62 -1.39
CA PHE A 254 -0.76 -0.49 -0.52
C PHE A 254 -1.91 0.34 0.07
N PRO A 255 -3.21 0.16 -0.27
CA PRO A 255 -4.24 0.91 0.42
C PRO A 255 -4.38 0.47 1.88
N ASP A 256 -5.02 1.32 2.68
CA ASP A 256 -5.33 1.02 4.09
C ASP A 256 -6.10 -0.31 4.19
N GLY A 257 -5.62 -1.21 5.05
CA GLY A 257 -6.19 -2.55 5.25
C GLY A 257 -5.56 -3.67 4.40
N ALA A 258 -4.62 -3.35 3.51
CA ALA A 258 -3.62 -4.33 3.06
C ALA A 258 -2.50 -4.32 4.11
N GLU A 259 -2.51 -5.28 5.02
CA GLU A 259 -1.62 -5.29 6.18
C GLU A 259 -0.19 -5.67 5.80
N LYS A 260 0.76 -5.37 6.70
CA LYS A 260 2.19 -5.66 6.55
C LYS A 260 2.61 -6.61 7.66
N PHE A 261 3.58 -7.47 7.36
CA PHE A 261 4.04 -8.51 8.25
C PHE A 261 5.55 -8.37 8.47
N THR A 262 6.03 -8.85 9.61
CA THR A 262 7.46 -8.93 9.87
C THR A 262 8.02 -10.30 9.48
N ILE A 263 9.34 -10.46 9.51
CA ILE A 263 9.98 -11.76 9.22
C ILE A 263 9.65 -12.78 10.31
N GLU A 264 9.44 -12.33 11.56
CA GLU A 264 9.07 -13.20 12.69
C GLU A 264 7.75 -13.93 12.44
N GLN A 265 6.80 -13.33 11.70
CA GLN A 265 5.56 -14.01 11.30
C GLN A 265 5.82 -15.27 10.44
N LEU A 266 6.96 -15.37 9.76
CA LEU A 266 7.30 -16.54 8.95
C LEU A 266 7.82 -17.71 9.79
N GLU A 267 8.18 -17.51 11.05
CA GLU A 267 8.70 -18.56 11.92
C GLU A 267 7.60 -19.57 12.26
N GLY A 268 7.65 -20.76 11.66
CA GLY A 268 6.66 -21.81 11.89
C GLY A 268 5.32 -21.57 11.20
N GLU A 269 5.24 -20.65 10.23
CA GLU A 269 4.02 -20.34 9.48
C GLU A 269 3.41 -21.61 8.86
N THR A 270 2.18 -21.91 9.25
CA THR A 270 1.37 -22.99 8.69
C THR A 270 0.74 -22.59 7.36
N SER A 271 0.26 -23.55 6.57
CA SER A 271 -0.46 -23.26 5.31
C SER A 271 -1.70 -22.37 5.52
N GLY A 272 -2.44 -22.58 6.63
CA GLY A 272 -3.59 -21.74 6.96
C GLY A 272 -3.20 -20.30 7.31
N GLU A 273 -2.09 -20.11 8.02
CA GLU A 273 -1.55 -18.78 8.33
C GLU A 273 -1.00 -18.09 7.07
N TRP A 274 -0.35 -18.83 6.17
CA TRP A 274 0.05 -18.31 4.87
C TRP A 274 -1.16 -17.78 4.10
N TYR A 275 -2.24 -18.55 3.99
CA TYR A 275 -3.48 -18.11 3.35
C TYR A 275 -4.08 -16.86 4.01
N LEU A 276 -4.09 -16.82 5.35
CA LEU A 276 -4.58 -15.67 6.09
C LEU A 276 -3.71 -14.43 5.84
N ARG A 277 -2.39 -14.59 5.75
CA ARG A 277 -1.44 -13.52 5.41
C ARG A 277 -1.68 -13.00 4.00
N GLN A 278 -1.85 -13.88 3.01
CA GLN A 278 -2.19 -13.49 1.64
C GLN A 278 -3.50 -12.69 1.60
N MET A 279 -4.51 -13.11 2.36
CA MET A 279 -5.80 -12.44 2.41
C MET A 279 -5.71 -11.05 3.05
N LEU A 280 -5.08 -10.94 4.22
CA LEU A 280 -4.99 -9.70 4.98
C LEU A 280 -3.95 -8.73 4.40
N GLY A 281 -2.92 -9.24 3.72
CA GLY A 281 -1.89 -8.46 3.05
C GLY A 281 -2.32 -7.83 1.73
N SER A 282 -3.56 -8.07 1.29
CA SER A 282 -4.01 -7.71 -0.06
C SER A 282 -5.32 -6.93 -0.04
N ALA A 283 -5.54 -6.14 -1.09
CA ALA A 283 -6.73 -5.32 -1.23
C ALA A 283 -7.31 -5.40 -2.64
N ASN A 284 -8.63 -5.53 -2.70
CA ASN A 284 -9.38 -5.53 -3.94
C ASN A 284 -9.85 -4.13 -4.30
N PHE A 285 -10.26 -3.95 -5.56
CA PHE A 285 -11.07 -2.82 -5.96
C PHE A 285 -12.30 -3.26 -6.76
N LYS A 286 -13.40 -2.52 -6.61
CA LYS A 286 -14.65 -2.79 -7.31
C LYS A 286 -14.47 -2.49 -8.80
N ALA A 287 -14.78 -3.48 -9.63
CA ALA A 287 -14.71 -3.39 -11.07
C ALA A 287 -15.95 -4.05 -11.70
N GLY A 288 -16.43 -3.49 -12.80
CA GLY A 288 -17.33 -4.20 -13.71
C GLY A 288 -16.52 -5.09 -14.69
N PRO A 289 -17.19 -5.91 -15.53
CA PRO A 289 -16.51 -6.89 -16.39
C PRO A 289 -15.40 -6.30 -17.27
N ALA A 290 -15.61 -5.11 -17.83
CA ALA A 290 -14.62 -4.43 -18.66
C ALA A 290 -13.38 -4.00 -17.85
N MET A 291 -13.59 -3.42 -16.66
CA MET A 291 -12.49 -2.99 -15.79
C MET A 291 -11.73 -4.18 -15.23
N ALA A 292 -12.44 -5.27 -14.88
CA ALA A 292 -11.82 -6.52 -14.44
C ALA A 292 -10.87 -7.05 -15.52
N PHE A 293 -11.35 -7.20 -16.76
CA PHE A 293 -10.52 -7.61 -17.89
C PHE A 293 -9.34 -6.67 -18.18
N MET A 294 -9.58 -5.35 -18.21
CA MET A 294 -8.50 -4.38 -18.47
C MET A 294 -7.45 -4.34 -17.35
N SER A 295 -7.79 -4.80 -16.14
CA SER A 295 -6.86 -4.90 -15.01
C SER A 295 -6.15 -6.25 -14.90
N GLY A 296 -6.35 -7.20 -15.82
CA GLY A 296 -5.80 -8.55 -15.65
C GLY A 296 -6.56 -9.41 -14.64
N ASN A 297 -7.79 -9.01 -14.27
CA ASN A 297 -8.55 -9.45 -13.11
C ASN A 297 -7.88 -9.15 -11.74
N LEU A 298 -6.86 -8.29 -11.69
CA LEU A 298 -6.22 -7.82 -10.46
C LEU A 298 -7.11 -6.90 -9.59
N CYS A 299 -8.33 -6.59 -10.05
CA CYS A 299 -9.37 -6.11 -9.15
C CYS A 299 -9.71 -7.11 -8.02
N TYR A 300 -9.37 -8.39 -8.22
CA TYR A 300 -9.47 -9.50 -7.28
C TYR A 300 -8.07 -9.91 -6.75
N GLN A 301 -7.29 -8.93 -6.28
CA GLN A 301 -5.93 -9.15 -5.75
C GLN A 301 -5.86 -10.17 -4.62
N ILE A 302 -6.83 -10.16 -3.70
CA ILE A 302 -6.93 -11.13 -2.60
C ILE A 302 -6.97 -12.54 -3.19
N GLU A 303 -7.87 -12.80 -4.14
CA GLU A 303 -8.00 -14.09 -4.79
C GLU A 303 -6.77 -14.45 -5.62
N HIS A 304 -6.17 -13.45 -6.27
CA HIS A 304 -4.93 -13.62 -7.00
C HIS A 304 -3.77 -14.04 -6.09
N HIS A 305 -3.67 -13.50 -4.88
CA HIS A 305 -2.61 -13.85 -3.93
C HIS A 305 -2.83 -15.20 -3.25
N LEU A 306 -4.09 -15.55 -2.97
CA LEU A 306 -4.45 -16.87 -2.48
C LEU A 306 -4.16 -17.95 -3.55
N PHE A 307 -4.39 -17.63 -4.83
CA PHE A 307 -4.38 -18.58 -5.93
C PHE A 307 -3.75 -18.00 -7.22
N PRO A 308 -2.45 -17.65 -7.21
CA PRO A 308 -1.82 -16.94 -8.33
C PRO A 308 -1.80 -17.75 -9.62
N ASP A 309 -1.74 -19.07 -9.48
CA ASP A 309 -1.68 -20.09 -10.53
C ASP A 309 -3.05 -20.60 -11.00
N LEU A 310 -4.17 -20.04 -10.48
CA LEU A 310 -5.50 -20.35 -11.00
C LEU A 310 -5.93 -19.35 -12.09
N PRO A 311 -6.72 -19.78 -13.10
CA PRO A 311 -7.12 -18.91 -14.21
C PRO A 311 -7.82 -17.61 -13.76
N SER A 312 -7.28 -16.47 -14.19
CA SER A 312 -7.76 -15.11 -13.88
C SER A 312 -9.26 -14.90 -14.13
N ASN A 313 -9.80 -15.54 -15.18
CA ASN A 313 -11.21 -15.48 -15.54
C ASN A 313 -12.14 -16.16 -14.54
N ARG A 314 -11.58 -16.89 -13.56
CA ARG A 314 -12.29 -17.54 -12.46
C ARG A 314 -12.24 -16.74 -11.16
N TYR A 315 -11.44 -15.68 -11.07
CA TYR A 315 -11.42 -14.83 -9.88
C TYR A 315 -12.78 -14.26 -9.48
N PRO A 316 -13.70 -13.87 -10.41
CA PRO A 316 -15.03 -13.44 -10.00
C PRO A 316 -15.84 -14.49 -9.22
N GLU A 317 -15.77 -15.77 -9.60
CA GLU A 317 -16.47 -16.88 -8.92
C GLU A 317 -15.76 -17.29 -7.62
N ILE A 318 -14.42 -17.29 -7.62
CA ILE A 318 -13.61 -17.52 -6.43
C ILE A 318 -13.89 -16.45 -5.38
N ALA A 319 -13.99 -15.18 -5.80
CA ALA A 319 -14.19 -14.04 -4.90
C ALA A 319 -15.53 -14.09 -4.16
N VAL A 320 -16.56 -14.73 -4.72
CA VAL A 320 -17.82 -14.97 -4.00
C VAL A 320 -17.57 -15.90 -2.81
N ARG A 321 -16.91 -17.03 -3.05
CA ARG A 321 -16.61 -18.04 -2.02
C ARG A 321 -15.63 -17.52 -0.97
N VAL A 322 -14.62 -16.76 -1.37
CA VAL A 322 -13.67 -16.13 -0.43
C VAL A 322 -14.38 -15.10 0.46
N ARG A 323 -15.32 -14.30 -0.07
CA ARG A 323 -16.13 -13.39 0.75
C ARG A 323 -17.01 -14.13 1.76
N GLU A 324 -17.62 -15.25 1.36
CA GLU A 324 -18.40 -16.09 2.27
C GLU A 324 -17.53 -16.63 3.41
N LEU A 325 -16.28 -17.04 3.13
CA LEU A 325 -15.33 -17.42 4.17
C LEU A 325 -14.94 -16.22 5.06
N CYS A 326 -14.70 -15.04 4.48
CA CYS A 326 -14.42 -13.84 5.26
C CYS A 326 -15.58 -13.52 6.21
N ASP A 327 -16.83 -13.69 5.78
CA ASP A 327 -18.01 -13.51 6.63
C ASP A 327 -18.12 -14.59 7.70
N LYS A 328 -17.89 -15.86 7.32
CA LYS A 328 -17.92 -17.02 8.22
C LYS A 328 -16.91 -16.92 9.35
N TYR A 329 -15.71 -16.39 9.08
CA TYR A 329 -14.60 -16.25 10.04
C TYR A 329 -14.50 -14.83 10.65
N ASP A 330 -15.44 -13.93 10.32
CA ASP A 330 -15.42 -12.51 10.73
C ASP A 330 -14.07 -11.81 10.44
N LEU A 331 -13.52 -12.07 9.25
CA LEU A 331 -12.30 -11.44 8.72
C LEU A 331 -12.65 -10.27 7.79
N PRO A 332 -11.87 -9.18 7.75
CA PRO A 332 -12.10 -8.09 6.81
C PRO A 332 -11.81 -8.54 5.37
N TYR A 333 -12.75 -8.25 4.46
CA TYR A 333 -12.51 -8.36 3.01
C TYR A 333 -12.17 -6.96 2.46
N THR A 334 -10.88 -6.65 2.38
CA THR A 334 -10.41 -5.29 2.04
C THR A 334 -10.74 -4.95 0.59
N THR A 335 -11.75 -4.08 0.38
CA THR A 335 -12.16 -3.65 -0.96
C THR A 335 -12.67 -2.20 -0.99
N GLY A 336 -12.46 -1.51 -2.11
CA GLY A 336 -12.85 -0.12 -2.32
C GLY A 336 -13.12 0.22 -3.79
N SER A 337 -13.45 1.47 -4.12
CA SER A 337 -13.37 1.90 -5.52
C SER A 337 -11.90 2.06 -5.92
N LEU A 338 -11.57 1.87 -7.20
CA LEU A 338 -10.20 2.05 -7.70
C LEU A 338 -9.60 3.40 -7.29
N GLY A 339 -10.36 4.49 -7.51
CA GLY A 339 -9.92 5.83 -7.11
C GLY A 339 -9.70 6.00 -5.60
N LYS A 340 -10.50 5.34 -4.76
CA LYS A 340 -10.28 5.37 -3.31
C LYS A 340 -9.01 4.62 -2.93
N GLN A 341 -8.82 3.40 -3.43
CA GLN A 341 -7.62 2.61 -3.13
C GLN A 341 -6.36 3.35 -3.58
N TYR A 342 -6.40 3.94 -4.78
CA TYR A 342 -5.32 4.75 -5.31
C TYR A 342 -4.98 5.94 -4.40
N LEU A 343 -5.98 6.70 -3.97
CA LEU A 343 -5.77 7.86 -3.09
C LEU A 343 -5.25 7.46 -1.71
N LEU A 344 -5.59 6.28 -1.20
CA LEU A 344 -5.05 5.78 0.07
C LEU A 344 -3.56 5.46 -0.06
N ALA A 345 -3.16 4.73 -1.11
CA ALA A 345 -1.77 4.44 -1.41
C ALA A 345 -0.97 5.74 -1.65
N PHE A 346 -1.50 6.66 -2.46
CA PHE A 346 -0.88 7.94 -2.76
C PHE A 346 -0.71 8.82 -1.51
N ARG A 347 -1.71 8.84 -0.62
CA ARG A 347 -1.63 9.52 0.68
C ARG A 347 -0.51 8.92 1.53
N THR A 348 -0.38 7.59 1.58
CA THR A 348 0.71 6.92 2.32
C THR A 348 2.07 7.35 1.80
N ILE A 349 2.27 7.35 0.48
CA ILE A 349 3.51 7.80 -0.18
C ILE A 349 3.89 9.22 0.25
N HIS A 350 2.93 10.15 0.24
CA HIS A 350 3.20 11.55 0.61
C HIS A 350 3.41 11.74 2.12
N LYS A 351 2.64 11.02 2.93
CA LYS A 351 2.73 11.07 4.39
C LYS A 351 4.07 10.54 4.88
N LEU A 352 4.54 9.42 4.33
CA LEU A 352 5.79 8.75 4.74
C LEU A 352 7.05 9.37 4.14
N ALA A 353 6.91 10.31 3.20
CA ALA A 353 8.01 11.12 2.70
C ALA A 353 8.60 12.02 3.82
N LEU A 354 7.78 12.43 4.79
CA LEU A 354 8.19 13.27 5.91
C LEU A 354 8.76 12.44 7.08
N PRO A 355 9.68 13.02 7.88
CA PRO A 355 10.20 12.36 9.08
C PRO A 355 9.13 11.93 10.07
N ASP A 356 9.40 10.84 10.80
CA ASP A 356 8.44 10.18 11.70
C ASP A 356 7.91 11.08 12.81
N ARG A 357 8.66 12.11 13.22
CA ARG A 357 8.23 13.12 14.21
C ARG A 357 6.94 13.87 13.81
N PHE A 358 6.55 13.83 12.54
CA PHE A 358 5.32 14.44 12.04
C PHE A 358 4.13 13.47 12.01
N LEU A 359 4.37 12.18 12.26
CA LEU A 359 3.34 11.16 12.33
C LEU A 359 2.66 11.18 13.69
N LYS A 360 1.32 11.15 13.71
CA LYS A 360 0.51 11.23 14.94
C LYS A 360 0.14 9.88 15.53
N ALA A 361 -0.18 8.91 14.66
CA ALA A 361 -0.51 7.55 15.08
C ALA A 361 0.77 6.80 15.50
N THR A 362 0.65 5.75 16.30
CA THR A 362 1.74 4.79 16.52
C THR A 362 1.83 3.82 15.33
N SER A 363 2.90 3.03 15.24
CA SER A 363 3.00 1.96 14.24
C SER A 363 2.08 0.79 14.51
N ASP A 364 1.55 0.64 15.73
CA ASP A 364 0.60 -0.42 16.03
C ASP A 364 -0.79 -0.11 15.46
N ASN A 365 -1.14 1.18 15.32
CA ASN A 365 -2.45 1.60 14.87
C ASN A 365 -2.37 2.77 13.88
N ALA A 366 -1.66 2.56 12.78
CA ALA A 366 -1.63 3.49 11.66
C ALA A 366 -2.56 3.01 10.53
N PRO A 367 -3.05 3.91 9.67
CA PRO A 367 -3.86 3.47 8.54
C PRO A 367 -3.05 2.64 7.50
N GLU A 368 -1.76 2.90 7.36
CA GLU A 368 -0.87 2.20 6.42
C GLU A 368 -0.20 0.92 6.97
N THR A 369 -0.22 0.72 8.28
CA THR A 369 0.35 -0.45 8.98
C THR A 369 -0.32 -0.65 10.34
N SER A 370 -0.53 -1.91 10.72
CA SER A 370 -1.09 -2.30 12.00
C SER A 370 -0.27 -3.42 12.66
N SER A 371 -0.43 -3.61 13.97
CA SER A 371 0.01 -4.82 14.68
C SER A 371 -1.09 -5.36 15.58
N GLU A 372 -0.90 -6.58 16.08
CA GLU A 372 -1.73 -7.22 17.12
C GLU A 372 -1.79 -6.37 18.41
N ARG A 373 -0.76 -5.56 18.68
CA ARG A 373 -0.70 -4.65 19.84
C ARG A 373 -1.70 -3.50 19.78
N LYS A 374 -2.34 -3.24 18.64
CA LYS A 374 -3.41 -2.23 18.55
C LYS A 374 -4.60 -2.53 19.46
N PHE A 375 -4.78 -3.80 19.80
CA PHE A 375 -5.83 -4.29 20.70
C PHE A 375 -5.36 -4.35 22.16
N ALA A 376 -4.07 -4.13 22.44
CA ALA A 376 -3.53 -4.16 23.79
C ALA A 376 -4.10 -3.03 24.65
N GLY A 377 -4.58 -3.36 25.85
CA GLY A 377 -5.17 -2.40 26.79
C GLY A 377 -6.54 -1.88 26.39
N ILE A 378 -7.14 -2.40 25.32
CA ILE A 378 -8.56 -2.23 25.01
C ILE A 378 -9.28 -3.42 25.65
N THR A 379 -10.03 -3.18 26.72
CA THR A 379 -11.07 -4.13 27.11
C THR A 379 -12.14 -4.09 26.03
N LEU A 380 -12.03 -4.98 25.05
CA LEU A 380 -13.13 -5.22 24.13
C LEU A 380 -14.28 -5.71 25.03
N PRO A 381 -15.47 -5.07 25.02
CA PRO A 381 -16.56 -5.32 25.98
C PRO A 381 -16.99 -6.78 26.17
N SER A 382 -16.49 -7.66 25.31
CA SER A 382 -16.98 -8.99 25.01
C SER A 382 -15.86 -9.96 24.63
N LEU A 383 -14.58 -9.58 24.73
CA LEU A 383 -13.51 -10.57 24.77
C LEU A 383 -13.40 -11.10 26.20
N PRO A 384 -13.42 -12.42 26.40
CA PRO A 384 -13.29 -12.98 27.74
C PRO A 384 -11.94 -12.59 28.34
N SER A 385 -11.88 -12.46 29.68
CA SER A 385 -10.62 -12.31 30.40
C SER A 385 -9.69 -13.49 30.05
N ALA A 386 -8.38 -13.35 30.31
CA ALA A 386 -7.40 -14.41 30.04
C ALA A 386 -7.79 -15.79 30.64
N GLU A 387 -8.64 -15.80 31.67
CA GLU A 387 -9.18 -17.01 32.31
C GLU A 387 -10.30 -17.71 31.50
N THR A 388 -10.96 -17.01 30.57
CA THR A 388 -12.07 -17.52 29.74
C THR A 388 -11.70 -17.60 28.25
N ALA A 389 -10.40 -17.71 27.93
CA ALA A 389 -9.85 -17.79 26.57
C ALA A 389 -10.42 -18.91 25.68
N HIS A 390 -11.18 -19.87 26.23
CA HIS A 390 -11.89 -20.90 25.46
C HIS A 390 -13.13 -20.38 24.70
N TRP A 391 -13.61 -19.16 25.00
CA TRP A 391 -14.74 -18.52 24.31
C TRP A 391 -14.30 -17.57 23.17
N LEU A 392 -13.05 -17.68 22.70
CA LEU A 392 -12.64 -16.97 21.50
C LEU A 392 -13.49 -17.45 20.32
N GLY A 393 -14.37 -16.59 19.87
CA GLY A 393 -14.88 -16.70 18.50
C GLY A 393 -16.37 -16.62 18.37
N VAL A 394 -17.22 -17.07 19.30
CA VAL A 394 -18.68 -17.02 19.11
C VAL A 394 -19.36 -16.45 20.34
N ASP A 395 -20.11 -15.38 20.14
CA ASP A 395 -20.94 -14.78 21.18
C ASP A 395 -22.02 -15.78 21.61
N PRO A 396 -22.08 -16.19 22.88
CA PRO A 396 -23.05 -17.19 23.33
C PRO A 396 -24.49 -16.69 23.31
N GLU A 397 -24.71 -15.38 23.43
CA GLU A 397 -26.05 -14.78 23.45
C GLU A 397 -26.58 -14.56 22.04
N THR A 398 -25.72 -14.10 21.12
CA THR A 398 -26.13 -13.79 19.74
C THR A 398 -25.81 -14.90 18.73
N GLY A 399 -24.96 -15.85 19.08
CA GLY A 399 -24.42 -16.87 18.18
C GLY A 399 -23.50 -16.32 17.09
N GLN A 400 -23.18 -15.01 17.11
CA GLN A 400 -22.37 -14.38 16.07
C GLN A 400 -20.88 -14.64 16.30
N ARG A 401 -20.18 -14.99 15.22
CA ARG A 401 -18.73 -15.09 15.28
C ARG A 401 -18.10 -13.70 15.44
N ARG A 402 -17.10 -13.59 16.32
CA ARG A 402 -16.25 -12.43 16.53
C ARG A 402 -14.82 -12.78 16.13
N GLY A 403 -14.27 -12.03 15.20
CA GLY A 403 -12.91 -12.09 14.71
C GLY A 403 -12.37 -10.68 14.46
N LEU A 404 -11.34 -10.58 13.62
CA LEU A 404 -10.67 -9.31 13.31
C LEU A 404 -11.61 -8.20 12.86
N ARG A 405 -12.61 -8.49 12.03
CA ARG A 405 -13.51 -7.47 11.48
C ARG A 405 -14.35 -6.81 12.58
N SER A 406 -14.89 -7.58 13.53
CA SER A 406 -15.59 -7.01 14.68
C SER A 406 -14.64 -6.33 15.66
N ALA A 407 -13.47 -6.94 15.94
CA ALA A 407 -12.44 -6.34 16.78
C ALA A 407 -11.99 -4.96 16.27
N LEU A 408 -11.78 -4.80 14.95
CA LEU A 408 -11.44 -3.51 14.34
C LEU A 408 -12.57 -2.47 14.49
N ARG A 409 -13.84 -2.88 14.39
CA ARG A 409 -15.00 -2.00 14.56
C ARG A 409 -15.10 -1.52 16.00
N GLU A 410 -14.99 -2.43 16.96
CA GLU A 410 -15.06 -2.14 18.40
C GLU A 410 -13.87 -1.29 18.85
N ALA A 411 -12.65 -1.66 18.47
CA ALA A 411 -11.44 -0.89 18.78
C ALA A 411 -11.55 0.55 18.25
N LYS A 412 -12.12 0.75 17.05
CA LYS A 412 -12.36 2.09 16.50
C LYS A 412 -13.31 2.94 17.36
N VAL A 413 -14.33 2.33 17.95
CA VAL A 413 -15.27 3.03 18.86
C VAL A 413 -14.55 3.40 20.15
N VAL A 414 -13.92 2.42 20.82
CA VAL A 414 -13.22 2.63 22.10
C VAL A 414 -12.10 3.66 21.97
N LEU A 415 -11.29 3.58 20.92
CA LEU A 415 -10.20 4.53 20.69
C LEU A 415 -10.70 5.95 20.41
N LYS A 416 -11.85 6.09 19.75
CA LYS A 416 -12.46 7.40 19.50
C LYS A 416 -12.97 8.02 20.81
N GLU A 417 -13.59 7.23 21.67
CA GLU A 417 -14.05 7.66 23.00
C GLU A 417 -12.87 8.06 23.90
N LYS A 418 -11.82 7.23 23.95
CA LYS A 418 -10.59 7.53 24.69
C LYS A 418 -9.94 8.83 24.20
N ALA A 419 -9.83 9.02 22.88
CA ALA A 419 -9.28 10.25 22.31
C ALA A 419 -10.13 11.50 22.63
N GLN A 420 -11.45 11.33 22.74
CA GLN A 420 -12.35 12.41 23.16
C GLN A 420 -12.14 12.76 24.64
N GLN A 421 -12.09 11.77 25.53
CA GLN A 421 -11.82 11.95 26.95
C GLN A 421 -10.46 12.61 27.20
N GLU A 422 -9.39 12.15 26.52
CA GLU A 422 -8.06 12.76 26.62
C GLU A 422 -8.06 14.23 26.17
N LYS A 423 -8.81 14.55 25.11
CA LYS A 423 -8.96 15.93 24.61
C LYS A 423 -9.72 16.81 25.60
N GLU A 424 -10.73 16.27 26.27
CA GLU A 424 -11.48 16.96 27.32
C GLU A 424 -10.60 17.21 28.55
N MET A 425 -9.91 16.18 29.05
CA MET A 425 -8.92 16.30 30.13
C MET A 425 -7.83 17.34 29.83
N LEU A 426 -7.30 17.36 28.59
CA LEU A 426 -6.31 18.34 28.18
C LEU A 426 -6.88 19.77 28.15
N ARG A 427 -8.15 19.93 27.76
CA ARG A 427 -8.83 21.23 27.79
C ARG A 427 -9.03 21.72 29.22
N GLU A 428 -9.44 20.84 30.12
CA GLU A 428 -9.59 21.14 31.55
C GLU A 428 -8.25 21.50 32.19
N ALA A 429 -7.20 20.72 31.94
CA ALA A 429 -5.85 21.00 32.43
C ALA A 429 -5.33 22.36 31.92
N LYS A 430 -5.54 22.68 30.64
CA LYS A 430 -5.17 24.00 30.08
C LYS A 430 -5.96 25.14 30.70
N ARG A 431 -7.25 24.93 30.98
CA ARG A 431 -8.10 25.92 31.64
C ARG A 431 -7.63 26.16 33.08
N ALA A 432 -7.41 25.10 33.84
CA ALA A 432 -6.88 25.17 35.21
C ALA A 432 -5.51 25.88 35.25
N LEU A 433 -4.62 25.57 34.30
CA LEU A 433 -3.32 26.25 34.20
C LEU A 433 -3.47 27.75 33.89
N LYS A 434 -4.41 28.12 33.01
CA LYS A 434 -4.69 29.52 32.69
C LYS A 434 -5.27 30.27 33.89
N GLU A 435 -6.23 29.67 34.59
CA GLU A 435 -6.83 30.25 35.80
C GLU A 435 -5.78 30.45 36.90
N LYS A 436 -4.91 29.46 37.11
CA LYS A 436 -3.76 29.58 38.03
C LYS A 436 -2.82 30.71 37.63
N ALA A 437 -2.46 30.82 36.34
CA ALA A 437 -1.60 31.88 35.85
C ALA A 437 -2.22 33.28 36.00
N GLU A 438 -3.54 33.43 35.80
CA GLU A 438 -4.23 34.70 36.05
C GLU A 438 -4.31 35.04 37.54
N HIS A 439 -4.56 34.05 38.41
CA HIS A 439 -4.51 34.25 39.86
C HIS A 439 -3.12 34.70 40.33
N GLU A 440 -2.05 34.04 39.86
CA GLU A 440 -0.67 34.42 40.15
C GLU A 440 -0.35 35.85 39.69
N LYS A 441 -0.83 36.27 38.50
CA LYS A 441 -0.69 37.66 38.02
C LYS A 441 -1.41 38.67 38.92
N VAL A 442 -2.60 38.35 39.42
CA VAL A 442 -3.34 39.23 40.35
C VAL A 442 -2.57 39.37 41.65
N VAL A 443 -2.10 38.26 42.24
CA VAL A 443 -1.30 38.26 43.46
C VAL A 443 0.00 39.07 43.28
N LEU A 444 0.70 38.91 42.15
CA LEU A 444 1.90 39.69 41.81
C LEU A 444 1.60 41.20 41.69
N ARG A 445 0.46 41.57 41.09
CA ARG A 445 0.03 42.98 40.98
C ARG A 445 -0.29 43.58 42.36
N GLU A 446 -1.02 42.86 43.19
CA GLU A 446 -1.36 43.29 44.55
C GLU A 446 -0.11 43.45 45.42
N ALA A 447 0.82 42.49 45.37
CA ALA A 447 2.09 42.57 46.06
C ALA A 447 2.94 43.77 45.58
N THR A 448 2.97 44.02 44.27
CA THR A 448 3.67 45.18 43.68
C THR A 448 3.04 46.49 44.15
N GLN A 449 1.71 46.58 44.16
CA GLN A 449 0.97 47.76 44.62
C GLN A 449 1.23 48.04 46.10
N ALA A 450 1.17 47.02 46.95
CA ALA A 450 1.47 47.13 48.38
C ALA A 450 2.91 47.62 48.65
N LEU A 451 3.89 47.14 47.87
CA LEU A 451 5.28 47.62 47.95
C LEU A 451 5.39 49.10 47.53
N GLN A 452 4.70 49.52 46.46
CA GLN A 452 4.70 50.93 46.03
C GLN A 452 4.05 51.85 47.07
N ASP A 453 2.94 51.44 47.66
CA ASP A 453 2.23 52.23 48.67
C ASP A 453 3.07 52.36 49.95
N ARG A 454 3.76 51.29 50.37
CA ARG A 454 4.73 51.33 51.47
C ARG A 454 5.89 52.29 51.18
N ALA A 455 6.46 52.23 49.98
CA ALA A 455 7.52 53.15 49.56
C ALA A 455 7.07 54.62 49.57
N ARG A 456 5.83 54.91 49.11
CA ARG A 456 5.24 56.26 49.17
C ARG A 456 5.05 56.74 50.60
N GLN A 457 4.57 55.86 51.50
CA GLN A 457 4.40 56.17 52.92
C GLN A 457 5.74 56.48 53.59
N GLU A 458 6.78 55.67 53.32
CA GLU A 458 8.14 55.90 53.81
C GLU A 458 8.71 57.22 53.28
N GLN A 459 8.54 57.52 51.99
CA GLN A 459 8.98 58.79 51.39
C GLN A 459 8.24 60.00 51.98
N ALA A 460 6.93 59.89 52.25
CA ALA A 460 6.14 60.93 52.90
C ALA A 460 6.56 61.14 54.37
N SER A 461 6.90 60.06 55.08
CA SER A 461 7.48 60.08 56.43
C SER A 461 8.82 60.83 56.44
N LEU A 462 9.72 60.49 55.51
CA LEU A 462 11.02 61.15 55.35
C LEU A 462 10.87 62.62 55.00
N ARG A 463 9.94 62.98 54.09
CA ARG A 463 9.62 64.39 53.79
C ARG A 463 9.10 65.15 55.01
N ARG A 464 8.21 64.55 55.81
CA ARG A 464 7.73 65.16 57.06
C ARG A 464 8.85 65.37 58.07
N LYS A 465 9.73 64.38 58.24
CA LYS A 465 10.94 64.50 59.09
C LYS A 465 11.84 65.63 58.59
N ALA A 466 12.15 65.69 57.30
CA ALA A 466 12.97 66.74 56.71
C ALA A 466 12.35 68.15 56.86
N VAL A 467 11.03 68.30 56.70
CA VAL A 467 10.33 69.57 56.96
C VAL A 467 10.42 69.95 58.44
N ARG A 468 10.22 68.99 59.35
CA ARG A 468 10.32 69.22 60.81
C ARG A 468 11.74 69.60 61.21
N GLU A 469 12.76 68.93 60.68
CA GLU A 469 14.17 69.27 60.90
C GLU A 469 14.51 70.65 60.32
N LYS A 470 14.01 70.99 59.13
CA LYS A 470 14.20 72.32 58.53
C LYS A 470 13.50 73.42 59.35
N ALA A 471 12.33 73.15 59.91
CA ALA A 471 11.62 74.06 60.81
C ALA A 471 12.38 74.24 62.14
N LEU A 472 12.86 73.15 62.75
CA LEU A 472 13.71 73.18 63.95
C LEU A 472 15.03 73.92 63.70
N TRP A 473 15.64 73.72 62.53
CA TRP A 473 16.84 74.43 62.12
C TRP A 473 16.59 75.93 61.93
N ARG A 474 15.46 76.33 61.33
CA ARG A 474 15.05 77.74 61.23
C ARG A 474 14.81 78.37 62.60
N LEU A 475 14.13 77.68 63.52
CA LEU A 475 13.91 78.12 64.91
C LEU A 475 15.22 78.26 65.70
N ARG A 476 16.19 77.38 65.47
CA ARG A 476 17.54 77.47 66.06
C ARG A 476 18.36 78.63 65.52
N ARG A 477 18.11 79.10 64.29
CA ARG A 477 18.80 80.25 63.67
C ARG A 477 18.19 81.61 64.03
N SER A 478 16.94 81.64 64.50
CA SER A 478 16.27 82.87 64.97
C SER A 478 16.51 83.16 66.46
N ARG A 479 17.09 82.21 67.18
CA ARG A 479 17.75 82.44 68.47
C ARG A 479 19.22 82.72 68.20
#